data_AF-A0A242WCJ5-F1
#
_entry.id   AF-A0A242WCJ5-F1
#
_cell.length_a   1.000
_cell.length_b   1.000
_cell.length_c   1.000
_cell.angle_alpha   90.00
_cell.angle_beta   90.00
_cell.angle_gamma   90.00
#
_symmetry.space_group_name_H-M   'P 1'
#
loop_
_entity.id
_entity.type
_entity.pdbx_description
1 polymer ?
#
loop_
_entity_poly.entity_id
_entity_poly.type
_entity_poly.pdbx_seq_one_letter_code
_entity_poly.pdbx_strand_id
1 'polypeptide(L)'
;MNRKDKYRGDVMTEEQLLELAEEIYQQSFEANTFYEIMMQIEREQMEYFDEIRVSPAFYSYIYNSLVVSTFAVVSKLYDKTTHRNVISVKKLLDRCIEYKDFSTELTVGEPTPEDFFKSQKQEYERFEKNNSLDSLYTQRDKIYSHNTKQAMRNMDKLIEENPLRREQIKQFIDFSLELSRAVIVYLTGTLKASSPSNISDLKHTLRLVRLGNEYKETYNSKELRE
;
A
#
# COMPACT_ATOMS: atom_id res chain seq x y z
N MET A 1 -4.73 21.81 31.39
CA MET A 1 -5.70 21.63 30.28
C MET A 1 -5.93 20.14 30.10
N ASN A 2 -7.15 19.66 30.35
CA ASN A 2 -7.45 18.24 30.54
C ASN A 2 -7.68 17.58 29.17
N ARG A 3 -7.01 16.44 28.89
CA ARG A 3 -7.06 15.69 27.61
C ARG A 3 -8.44 15.11 27.25
N LYS A 4 -9.50 15.43 28.01
CA LYS A 4 -10.84 14.85 27.86
C LYS A 4 -11.88 15.78 27.21
N ASP A 5 -11.51 17.01 26.85
CA ASP A 5 -12.44 17.98 26.26
C ASP A 5 -12.34 18.13 24.72
N LYS A 6 -11.38 17.49 24.03
CA LYS A 6 -11.14 17.65 22.57
C LYS A 6 -12.17 16.96 21.64
N TYR A 7 -13.25 16.38 22.17
CA TYR A 7 -14.17 15.54 21.38
C TYR A 7 -15.65 15.68 21.79
N ARG A 8 -16.09 16.90 22.13
CA ARG A 8 -17.52 17.24 22.24
C ARG A 8 -17.92 18.10 21.04
N GLY A 9 -18.51 17.48 20.01
CA GLY A 9 -19.21 18.18 18.92
C GLY A 9 -18.35 19.13 18.08
N ASP A 10 -17.06 18.84 17.96
CA ASP A 10 -16.06 19.78 17.44
C ASP A 10 -15.99 19.73 15.91
N VAL A 11 -16.05 20.91 15.29
CA VAL A 11 -15.77 21.10 13.86
C VAL A 11 -14.35 20.59 13.60
N MET A 12 -14.15 19.78 12.57
CA MET A 12 -12.82 19.27 12.21
C MET A 12 -11.90 20.46 11.90
N THR A 13 -10.80 20.59 12.65
CA THR A 13 -9.80 21.63 12.38
C THR A 13 -8.89 21.21 11.22
N GLU A 14 -8.30 22.19 10.54
CA GLU A 14 -7.30 21.97 9.49
C GLU A 14 -6.16 21.05 9.96
N GLU A 15 -5.63 21.29 11.16
CA GLU A 15 -4.55 20.51 11.76
C GLU A 15 -4.93 19.04 11.97
N GLN A 16 -6.15 18.77 12.45
CA GLN A 16 -6.63 17.40 12.65
C GLN A 16 -6.87 16.68 11.33
N LEU A 17 -7.32 17.40 10.29
CA LEU A 17 -7.51 16.84 8.97
C LEU A 17 -6.17 16.51 8.30
N LEU A 18 -5.17 17.40 8.47
CA LEU A 18 -3.81 17.19 7.99
C LEU A 18 -3.15 15.99 8.70
N GLU A 19 -3.27 15.89 10.02
CA GLU A 19 -2.76 14.74 10.80
C GLU A 19 -3.34 13.43 10.27
N LEU A 20 -4.66 13.38 10.05
CA LEU A 20 -5.34 12.22 9.49
C LEU A 20 -4.86 11.89 8.07
N ALA A 21 -4.65 12.91 7.23
CA ALA A 21 -4.17 12.73 5.87
C ALA A 21 -2.73 12.20 5.82
N GLU A 22 -1.83 12.70 6.68
CA GLU A 22 -0.45 12.22 6.79
C GLU A 22 -0.39 10.76 7.28
N GLU A 23 -1.23 10.38 8.23
CA GLU A 23 -1.31 8.99 8.72
C GLU A 23 -1.79 8.01 7.64
N ILE A 24 -2.77 8.41 6.82
CA ILE A 24 -3.22 7.62 5.68
C ILE A 24 -2.13 7.59 4.61
N TYR A 25 -1.53 8.74 4.27
CA TYR A 25 -0.44 8.82 3.30
C TYR A 25 0.70 7.86 3.65
N GLN A 26 1.16 7.87 4.89
CA GLN A 26 2.28 7.03 5.33
C GLN A 26 1.99 5.54 5.14
N GLN A 27 0.78 5.10 5.50
CA GLN A 27 0.35 3.71 5.35
C GLN A 27 0.14 3.33 3.87
N SER A 28 -0.46 4.21 3.08
CA SER A 28 -0.66 3.98 1.65
C SER A 28 0.67 3.92 0.89
N PHE A 29 1.61 4.81 1.23
CA PHE A 29 2.95 4.83 0.64
C PHE A 29 3.75 3.58 1.02
N GLU A 30 3.63 3.10 2.26
CA GLU A 30 4.22 1.83 2.71
C GLU A 30 3.64 0.64 1.93
N ALA A 31 2.31 0.53 1.82
CA ALA A 31 1.66 -0.51 1.04
C ALA A 31 2.08 -0.47 -0.44
N ASN A 32 2.18 0.73 -1.02
CA ASN A 32 2.68 0.91 -2.39
C ASN A 32 4.14 0.45 -2.52
N THR A 33 4.98 0.75 -1.54
CA THR A 33 6.38 0.30 -1.53
C THR A 33 6.47 -1.23 -1.52
N PHE A 34 5.68 -1.91 -0.69
CA PHE A 34 5.64 -3.38 -0.72
C PHE A 34 5.17 -3.92 -2.06
N TYR A 35 4.11 -3.33 -2.62
CA TYR A 35 3.57 -3.69 -3.92
C TYR A 35 4.62 -3.56 -5.04
N GLU A 36 5.28 -2.41 -5.12
CA GLU A 36 6.27 -2.14 -6.17
C GLU A 36 7.48 -3.09 -6.06
N ILE A 37 7.93 -3.44 -4.85
CA ILE A 37 9.02 -4.43 -4.67
C ILE A 37 8.57 -5.82 -5.16
N MET A 38 7.35 -6.25 -4.83
CA MET A 38 6.81 -7.53 -5.34
C MET A 38 6.78 -7.54 -6.87
N MET A 39 6.29 -6.45 -7.48
CA MET A 39 6.24 -6.33 -8.94
C MET A 39 7.63 -6.32 -9.57
N GLN A 40 8.60 -5.70 -8.92
CA GLN A 40 9.97 -5.74 -9.39
C GLN A 40 10.53 -7.16 -9.34
N ILE A 41 10.36 -7.90 -8.24
CA ILE A 41 10.84 -9.29 -8.14
C ILE A 41 10.33 -10.12 -9.32
N GLU A 42 9.02 -10.07 -9.60
CA GLU A 42 8.43 -10.82 -10.71
C GLU A 42 8.93 -10.38 -12.08
N ARG A 43 9.03 -9.07 -12.32
CA ARG A 43 9.52 -8.53 -13.59
C ARG A 43 10.97 -8.93 -13.84
N GLU A 44 11.82 -8.77 -12.83
CA GLU A 44 13.24 -9.09 -12.96
C GLU A 44 13.49 -10.60 -13.00
N GLN A 45 12.59 -11.44 -12.46
CA GLN A 45 12.72 -12.91 -12.55
C GLN A 45 12.76 -13.43 -13.99
N MET A 46 12.14 -12.72 -14.93
CA MET A 46 12.19 -13.07 -16.35
C MET A 46 13.58 -12.83 -16.96
N GLU A 47 14.27 -11.76 -16.56
CA GLU A 47 15.59 -11.38 -17.10
C GLU A 47 16.74 -12.00 -16.28
N TYR A 48 16.58 -12.11 -14.96
CA TYR A 48 17.61 -12.45 -13.97
C TYR A 48 17.31 -13.76 -13.22
N PHE A 49 16.78 -14.76 -13.94
CA PHE A 49 16.36 -16.03 -13.37
C PHE A 49 17.48 -16.74 -12.58
N ASP A 50 18.67 -16.85 -13.16
CA ASP A 50 19.80 -17.54 -12.53
C ASP A 50 20.34 -16.76 -11.32
N GLU A 51 20.34 -15.43 -11.38
CA GLU A 51 20.78 -14.57 -10.29
C GLU A 51 19.84 -14.64 -9.08
N ILE A 52 18.52 -14.66 -9.31
CA ILE A 52 17.53 -14.87 -8.25
C ILE A 52 17.71 -16.26 -7.61
N ARG A 53 18.06 -17.27 -8.41
CA ARG A 53 18.31 -18.64 -7.94
C ARG A 53 19.60 -18.81 -7.14
N VAL A 54 20.44 -17.77 -7.02
CA VAL A 54 21.55 -17.76 -6.06
C VAL A 54 21.03 -17.74 -4.62
N SER A 55 19.83 -17.21 -4.36
CA SER A 55 19.23 -17.16 -3.01
C SER A 55 17.72 -17.44 -3.04
N PRO A 56 17.30 -18.65 -3.46
CA PRO A 56 15.90 -18.93 -3.77
C PRO A 56 15.01 -18.86 -2.53
N ALA A 57 15.50 -19.31 -1.37
CA ALA A 57 14.78 -19.18 -0.10
C ALA A 57 14.56 -17.70 0.28
N PHE A 58 15.58 -16.86 0.15
CA PHE A 58 15.47 -15.44 0.47
C PHE A 58 14.35 -14.77 -0.35
N TYR A 59 14.39 -14.93 -1.67
CA TYR A 59 13.38 -14.32 -2.55
C TYR A 59 11.97 -14.86 -2.29
N SER A 60 11.79 -16.17 -2.03
CA SER A 60 10.47 -16.71 -1.73
C SER A 60 9.90 -16.19 -0.40
N TYR A 61 10.71 -16.13 0.65
CA TYR A 61 10.27 -15.64 1.96
C TYR A 61 10.02 -14.13 1.96
N ILE A 62 10.85 -13.35 1.28
CA ILE A 62 10.62 -11.91 1.11
C ILE A 62 9.34 -11.66 0.34
N TYR A 63 9.12 -12.33 -0.80
CA TYR A 63 7.90 -12.19 -1.58
C TYR A 63 6.65 -12.50 -0.73
N ASN A 64 6.64 -13.64 -0.03
CA ASN A 64 5.53 -14.02 0.84
C ASN A 64 5.29 -13.02 1.98
N SER A 65 6.37 -12.50 2.59
CA SER A 65 6.27 -11.48 3.63
C SER A 65 5.68 -10.19 3.08
N LEU A 66 6.06 -9.77 1.87
CA LEU A 66 5.52 -8.57 1.23
C LEU A 66 4.03 -8.72 0.91
N VAL A 67 3.59 -9.91 0.48
CA VAL A 67 2.16 -10.21 0.28
C VAL A 67 1.40 -10.04 1.60
N VAL A 68 1.85 -10.71 2.67
CA VAL A 68 1.20 -10.63 3.99
C VAL A 68 1.14 -9.19 4.50
N SER A 69 2.26 -8.47 4.41
CA SER A 69 2.33 -7.07 4.84
C SER A 69 1.41 -6.15 4.02
N THR A 70 1.33 -6.35 2.70
CA THR A 70 0.43 -5.59 1.83
C THR A 70 -1.02 -5.80 2.25
N PHE A 71 -1.45 -7.05 2.44
CA PHE A 71 -2.81 -7.36 2.90
C PHE A 71 -3.10 -6.76 4.29
N ALA A 72 -2.13 -6.80 5.21
CA ALA A 72 -2.29 -6.23 6.54
C ALA A 72 -2.49 -4.72 6.50
N VAL A 73 -1.63 -3.98 5.79
CA VAL A 73 -1.70 -2.52 5.70
C VAL A 73 -2.94 -2.06 4.93
N VAL A 74 -3.24 -2.67 3.77
CA VAL A 74 -4.41 -2.31 2.97
C VAL A 74 -5.71 -2.61 3.72
N SER A 75 -5.80 -3.74 4.43
CA SER A 75 -6.99 -4.04 5.25
C SER A 75 -7.18 -3.03 6.38
N LYS A 76 -6.08 -2.54 6.98
CA LYS A 76 -6.14 -1.52 8.04
C LYS A 76 -6.58 -0.16 7.48
N LEU A 77 -6.09 0.23 6.31
CA LEU A 77 -6.49 1.47 5.63
C LEU A 77 -8.01 1.53 5.39
N TYR A 78 -8.63 0.40 5.07
CA TYR A 78 -10.05 0.32 4.73
C TYR A 78 -10.96 -0.16 5.88
N ASP A 79 -10.40 -0.35 7.09
CA ASP A 79 -11.09 -0.95 8.22
C ASP A 79 -12.53 -0.41 8.42
N LYS A 80 -13.47 -1.35 8.57
CA LYS A 80 -14.91 -1.09 8.73
C LYS A 80 -15.31 -0.68 10.15
N THR A 81 -14.40 -0.71 11.10
CA THR A 81 -14.68 -0.40 12.50
C THR A 81 -15.12 1.05 12.67
N THR A 82 -16.20 1.24 13.42
CA THR A 82 -16.80 2.57 13.69
C THR A 82 -16.24 3.23 14.95
N HIS A 83 -15.17 2.68 15.53
CA HIS A 83 -14.55 3.24 16.73
C HIS A 83 -13.98 4.64 16.44
N ARG A 84 -14.28 5.60 17.33
CA ARG A 84 -13.90 7.02 17.15
C ARG A 84 -12.42 7.26 16.85
N ASN A 85 -11.53 6.40 17.36
CA ASN A 85 -10.07 6.54 17.25
C ASN A 85 -9.49 5.81 16.04
N VAL A 86 -10.31 5.11 15.25
CA VAL A 86 -9.82 4.41 14.05
C VAL A 86 -9.54 5.44 12.98
N ILE A 87 -8.41 5.25 12.30
CA ILE A 87 -7.95 6.01 11.15
C ILE A 87 -8.23 5.14 9.94
N SER A 88 -9.09 5.59 9.04
CA SER A 88 -9.44 4.87 7.82
C SER A 88 -9.66 5.83 6.66
N VAL A 89 -9.53 5.29 5.45
CA VAL A 89 -9.73 6.00 4.19
C VAL A 89 -11.15 6.59 4.12
N LYS A 90 -12.17 5.83 4.54
CA LYS A 90 -13.55 6.30 4.61
C LYS A 90 -13.68 7.52 5.53
N LYS A 91 -13.07 7.44 6.71
CA LYS A 91 -13.10 8.53 7.69
C LYS A 91 -12.42 9.78 7.14
N LEU A 92 -11.26 9.66 6.48
CA LEU A 92 -10.61 10.79 5.84
C LEU A 92 -11.53 11.43 4.79
N LEU A 93 -12.10 10.61 3.90
CA LEU A 93 -12.98 11.08 2.83
C LEU A 93 -14.23 11.80 3.36
N ASP A 94 -14.91 11.21 4.34
CA ASP A 94 -16.10 11.81 4.96
C ASP A 94 -15.76 13.17 5.59
N ARG A 95 -14.58 13.29 6.22
CA ARG A 95 -14.11 14.53 6.84
C ARG A 95 -13.71 15.60 5.82
N CYS A 96 -13.14 15.21 4.68
CA CYS A 96 -12.87 16.13 3.58
C CYS A 96 -14.18 16.70 3.02
N ILE A 97 -15.23 15.90 2.90
CA ILE A 97 -16.53 16.39 2.41
C ILE A 97 -17.19 17.35 3.41
N GLU A 98 -16.98 17.15 4.71
CA GLU A 98 -17.45 18.05 5.76
C GLU A 98 -16.65 19.37 5.83
N TYR A 99 -15.36 19.34 5.47
CA TYR A 99 -14.45 20.47 5.55
C TYR A 99 -14.63 21.42 4.35
N LYS A 100 -15.02 22.67 4.62
CA LYS A 100 -15.35 23.66 3.59
C LYS A 100 -14.23 24.65 3.26
N ASP A 101 -13.16 24.66 4.05
CA ASP A 101 -12.15 25.72 4.05
C ASP A 101 -10.88 25.31 3.29
N PHE A 102 -10.99 24.47 2.26
CA PHE A 102 -9.85 24.13 1.40
C PHE A 102 -9.41 25.34 0.55
N SER A 103 -8.10 25.50 0.36
CA SER A 103 -7.58 26.51 -0.56
C SER A 103 -7.89 26.16 -2.01
N THR A 104 -8.49 27.10 -2.74
CA THR A 104 -8.78 26.97 -4.18
C THR A 104 -7.71 27.62 -5.06
N GLU A 105 -6.72 28.30 -4.46
CA GLU A 105 -5.67 29.01 -5.18
C GLU A 105 -4.70 28.07 -5.92
N LEU A 106 -4.72 26.78 -5.56
CA LEU A 106 -3.82 25.76 -6.10
C LEU A 106 -4.31 25.10 -7.40
N THR A 107 -5.54 25.37 -7.88
CA THR A 107 -6.22 24.53 -8.89
C THR A 107 -6.20 25.08 -10.33
N VAL A 108 -5.10 25.70 -10.80
CA VAL A 108 -5.06 26.16 -12.21
C VAL A 108 -5.04 24.97 -13.18
N GLY A 109 -6.21 24.60 -13.71
CA GLY A 109 -6.40 23.47 -14.63
C GLY A 109 -6.74 22.13 -13.98
N GLU A 110 -6.91 22.09 -12.65
CA GLU A 110 -7.30 20.90 -11.88
C GLU A 110 -8.75 21.00 -11.36
N PRO A 111 -9.43 19.87 -11.06
CA PRO A 111 -10.76 19.91 -10.45
C PRO A 111 -10.75 20.67 -9.12
N THR A 112 -11.87 21.31 -8.79
CA THR A 112 -12.03 21.94 -7.47
C THR A 112 -11.94 20.87 -6.36
N PRO A 113 -11.55 21.22 -5.12
CA PRO A 113 -11.53 20.27 -4.02
C PRO A 113 -12.89 19.57 -3.83
N GLU A 114 -14.00 20.30 -3.97
CA GLU A 114 -15.36 19.76 -3.87
C GLU A 114 -15.63 18.71 -4.97
N ASP A 115 -15.34 19.02 -6.23
CA ASP A 115 -15.52 18.09 -7.34
C ASP A 115 -14.63 16.85 -7.20
N PHE A 116 -13.38 17.04 -6.76
CA PHE A 116 -12.45 15.95 -6.49
C PHE A 116 -13.00 15.00 -5.43
N PHE A 117 -13.36 15.49 -4.24
CA PHE A 117 -13.86 14.63 -3.16
C PHE A 117 -15.21 13.96 -3.51
N LYS A 118 -16.05 14.63 -4.30
CA LYS A 118 -17.28 14.02 -4.84
C LYS A 118 -16.98 12.85 -5.77
N SER A 119 -15.96 12.97 -6.62
CA SER A 119 -15.50 11.88 -7.49
C SER A 119 -14.93 10.72 -6.68
N GLN A 120 -14.06 11.01 -5.71
CA GLN A 120 -13.47 10.03 -4.80
C GLN A 120 -14.55 9.27 -4.00
N LYS A 121 -15.62 9.96 -3.56
CA LYS A 121 -16.78 9.31 -2.93
C LYS A 121 -17.45 8.30 -3.83
N GLN A 122 -17.71 8.64 -5.09
CA GLN A 122 -18.33 7.72 -6.04
C GLN A 122 -17.47 6.48 -6.28
N GLU A 123 -16.15 6.64 -6.33
CA GLU A 123 -15.23 5.52 -6.47
C GLU A 123 -15.19 4.64 -5.22
N TYR A 124 -15.14 5.23 -4.02
CA TYR A 124 -15.22 4.47 -2.77
C TYR A 124 -16.51 3.65 -2.66
N GLU A 125 -17.65 4.23 -3.05
CA GLU A 125 -18.94 3.51 -3.10
C GLU A 125 -18.93 2.34 -4.09
N ARG A 126 -18.12 2.38 -5.16
CA ARG A 126 -17.94 1.24 -6.07
C ARG A 126 -17.16 0.12 -5.40
N PHE A 127 -16.15 0.43 -4.59
CA PHE A 127 -15.43 -0.56 -3.79
C PHE A 127 -16.33 -1.25 -2.76
N GLU A 128 -17.26 -0.50 -2.14
CA GLU A 128 -18.24 -1.08 -1.21
C GLU A 128 -19.22 -2.02 -1.94
N LYS A 129 -19.56 -1.74 -3.20
CA LYS A 129 -20.54 -2.53 -3.98
C LYS A 129 -19.97 -3.78 -4.65
N ASN A 130 -18.67 -3.82 -4.95
CA ASN A 130 -18.07 -4.87 -5.77
C ASN A 130 -17.49 -6.05 -4.95
N ASN A 131 -17.81 -6.15 -3.65
CA ASN A 131 -17.34 -7.18 -2.70
C ASN A 131 -15.81 -7.33 -2.57
N SER A 132 -15.02 -6.44 -3.17
CA SER A 132 -13.55 -6.54 -3.15
C SER A 132 -13.01 -6.28 -1.75
N LEU A 133 -13.65 -5.38 -0.99
CA LEU A 133 -13.31 -5.14 0.42
C LEU A 133 -13.63 -6.35 1.30
N ASP A 134 -14.75 -7.04 1.08
CA ASP A 134 -15.07 -8.26 1.84
C ASP A 134 -14.10 -9.40 1.55
N SER A 135 -13.68 -9.52 0.29
CA SER A 135 -12.66 -10.46 -0.12
C SER A 135 -11.31 -10.14 0.52
N LEU A 136 -10.93 -8.86 0.58
CA LEU A 136 -9.73 -8.38 1.27
C LEU A 136 -9.71 -8.79 2.74
N TYR A 137 -10.78 -8.50 3.49
CA TYR A 137 -10.84 -8.88 4.91
C TYR A 137 -10.83 -10.38 5.10
N THR A 138 -11.58 -11.11 4.28
CA THR A 138 -11.67 -12.57 4.39
C THR A 138 -10.32 -13.22 4.11
N GLN A 139 -9.60 -12.78 3.06
CA GLN A 139 -8.26 -13.28 2.80
C GLN A 139 -7.27 -12.88 3.90
N ARG A 140 -7.29 -11.64 4.39
CA ARG A 140 -6.45 -11.25 5.53
C ARG A 140 -6.70 -12.13 6.75
N ASP A 141 -7.95 -12.31 7.17
CA ASP A 141 -8.30 -13.05 8.39
C ASP A 141 -8.02 -14.54 8.26
N LYS A 142 -8.45 -15.13 7.14
CA LYS A 142 -8.45 -16.58 6.99
C LYS A 142 -7.16 -17.12 6.38
N ILE A 143 -6.36 -16.29 5.70
CA ILE A 143 -5.16 -16.75 4.98
C ILE A 143 -3.90 -16.14 5.59
N TYR A 144 -3.84 -14.82 5.75
CA TYR A 144 -2.58 -14.12 6.01
C TYR A 144 -2.30 -13.76 7.48
N SER A 145 -3.32 -13.70 8.35
CA SER A 145 -3.15 -13.34 9.77
C SER A 145 -3.16 -14.54 10.72
N HIS A 146 -3.76 -15.65 10.32
CA HIS A 146 -3.91 -16.83 11.16
C HIS A 146 -3.31 -18.05 10.44
N ASN A 147 -2.11 -18.46 10.89
CA ASN A 147 -1.46 -19.75 10.56
C ASN A 147 -2.25 -20.94 11.13
N THR A 148 -3.56 -20.97 10.92
CA THR A 148 -4.43 -22.04 11.39
C THR A 148 -4.27 -23.25 10.47
N LYS A 149 -4.27 -24.45 11.05
CA LYS A 149 -4.18 -25.71 10.28
C LYS A 149 -5.28 -25.85 9.21
N GLN A 150 -6.39 -25.12 9.37
CA GLN A 150 -7.53 -25.10 8.45
C GLN A 150 -7.28 -24.17 7.25
N ALA A 151 -6.64 -23.02 7.44
CA ALA A 151 -6.20 -22.13 6.37
C ALA A 151 -5.17 -22.82 5.46
N MET A 152 -4.18 -23.49 6.06
CA MET A 152 -3.12 -24.18 5.31
C MET A 152 -3.61 -25.34 4.45
N ARG A 153 -4.74 -25.96 4.80
CA ARG A 153 -5.30 -27.11 4.06
C ARG A 153 -6.27 -26.71 2.95
N ASN A 154 -6.82 -25.50 2.99
CA ASN A 154 -7.90 -25.06 2.09
C ASN A 154 -7.62 -23.69 1.46
N MET A 155 -6.35 -23.27 1.38
CA MET A 155 -5.97 -21.93 0.92
C MET A 155 -6.51 -21.63 -0.47
N ASP A 156 -6.28 -22.53 -1.44
CA ASP A 156 -6.73 -22.35 -2.82
C ASP A 156 -8.25 -22.18 -2.91
N LYS A 157 -8.99 -23.02 -2.19
CA LYS A 157 -10.46 -22.94 -2.11
C LYS A 157 -10.92 -21.61 -1.49
N LEU A 158 -10.25 -21.12 -0.45
CA LEU A 158 -10.59 -19.84 0.19
C LEU A 158 -10.32 -18.64 -0.73
N ILE A 159 -9.26 -18.71 -1.54
CA ILE A 159 -8.95 -17.70 -2.57
C ILE A 159 -9.99 -17.73 -3.68
N GLU A 160 -10.38 -18.93 -4.15
CA GLU A 160 -11.42 -19.11 -5.16
C GLU A 160 -12.78 -18.58 -4.70
N GLU A 161 -13.16 -18.83 -3.44
CA GLU A 161 -14.41 -18.35 -2.85
C GLU A 161 -14.41 -16.83 -2.58
N ASN A 162 -13.23 -16.21 -2.44
CA ASN A 162 -13.08 -14.80 -2.11
C ASN A 162 -12.06 -14.14 -3.06
N PRO A 163 -12.33 -14.11 -4.38
CA PRO A 163 -11.33 -13.74 -5.35
C PRO A 163 -10.97 -12.26 -5.20
N LEU A 164 -9.68 -11.99 -5.04
CA LEU A 164 -9.13 -10.64 -5.02
C LEU A 164 -7.93 -10.60 -5.95
N ARG A 165 -8.09 -9.87 -7.04
CA ARG A 165 -7.04 -9.73 -8.06
C ARG A 165 -6.03 -8.68 -7.61
N ARG A 166 -4.82 -8.83 -8.12
CA ARG A 166 -3.71 -7.91 -7.87
C ARG A 166 -4.05 -6.47 -8.28
N GLU A 167 -4.79 -6.31 -9.37
CA GLU A 167 -5.24 -5.00 -9.85
C GLU A 167 -6.18 -4.33 -8.85
N GLN A 168 -7.02 -5.10 -8.15
CA GLN A 168 -7.92 -4.58 -7.12
C GLN A 168 -7.15 -4.14 -5.87
N ILE A 169 -6.13 -4.89 -5.46
CA ILE A 169 -5.21 -4.46 -4.39
C ILE A 169 -4.53 -3.14 -4.76
N LYS A 170 -4.05 -3.03 -6.01
CA LYS A 170 -3.40 -1.81 -6.49
C LYS A 170 -4.37 -0.63 -6.53
N GLN A 171 -5.62 -0.84 -6.95
CA GLN A 171 -6.66 0.19 -6.89
C GLN A 171 -6.89 0.73 -5.47
N PHE A 172 -6.90 -0.13 -4.45
CA PHE A 172 -7.02 0.33 -3.06
C PHE A 172 -5.80 1.17 -2.61
N ILE A 173 -4.60 0.72 -2.97
CA ILE A 173 -3.36 1.45 -2.66
C ILE A 173 -3.38 2.82 -3.35
N ASP A 174 -3.68 2.84 -4.65
CA ASP A 174 -3.67 4.07 -5.46
C ASP A 174 -4.73 5.06 -5.00
N PHE A 175 -5.96 4.59 -4.75
CA PHE A 175 -7.03 5.44 -4.23
C PHE A 175 -6.64 6.11 -2.90
N SER A 176 -6.18 5.32 -1.93
CA SER A 176 -5.84 5.84 -0.60
C SER A 176 -4.61 6.76 -0.63
N LEU A 177 -3.66 6.51 -1.53
CA LEU A 177 -2.49 7.35 -1.74
C LEU A 177 -2.86 8.65 -2.46
N GLU A 178 -3.69 8.61 -3.50
CA GLU A 178 -4.15 9.78 -4.23
C GLU A 178 -4.97 10.70 -3.32
N LEU A 179 -5.95 10.14 -2.60
CA LEU A 179 -6.81 10.88 -1.67
C LEU A 179 -5.97 11.62 -0.63
N SER A 180 -5.06 10.92 0.07
CA SER A 180 -4.25 11.53 1.12
C SER A 180 -3.28 12.58 0.59
N ARG A 181 -2.64 12.34 -0.57
CA ARG A 181 -1.76 13.32 -1.21
C ARG A 181 -2.52 14.57 -1.63
N ALA A 182 -3.69 14.41 -2.24
CA ALA A 182 -4.53 15.54 -2.65
C ALA A 182 -4.94 16.39 -1.45
N VAL A 183 -5.36 15.76 -0.34
CA VAL A 183 -5.69 16.48 0.90
C VAL A 183 -4.48 17.28 1.42
N ILE A 184 -3.30 16.65 1.50
CA ILE A 184 -2.08 17.35 1.94
C ILE A 184 -1.77 18.54 1.03
N VAL A 185 -1.90 18.38 -0.29
CA VAL A 185 -1.69 19.48 -1.25
C VAL A 185 -2.72 20.59 -1.03
N TYR A 186 -4.02 20.29 -0.94
CA TYR A 186 -5.05 21.32 -0.75
C TYR A 186 -4.95 22.08 0.58
N LEU A 187 -4.37 21.45 1.61
CA LEU A 187 -4.16 22.09 2.91
C LEU A 187 -2.85 22.88 2.97
N THR A 188 -1.78 22.38 2.36
CA THR A 188 -0.41 22.88 2.62
C THR A 188 0.33 23.39 1.38
N GLY A 189 -0.18 23.13 0.18
CA GLY A 189 0.53 23.33 -1.08
C GLY A 189 1.72 22.38 -1.29
N THR A 190 1.94 21.41 -0.40
CA THR A 190 3.10 20.51 -0.47
C THR A 190 2.77 19.21 -1.20
N LEU A 191 3.53 18.92 -2.26
CA LEU A 191 3.41 17.66 -2.99
C LEU A 191 4.24 16.56 -2.33
N LYS A 192 3.59 15.45 -1.99
CA LYS A 192 4.25 14.24 -1.48
C LYS A 192 4.54 13.24 -2.62
N ALA A 193 5.56 12.42 -2.44
CA ALA A 193 5.95 11.40 -3.40
C ALA A 193 4.86 10.33 -3.57
N SER A 194 4.73 9.77 -4.78
CA SER A 194 3.81 8.66 -5.06
C SER A 194 4.48 7.29 -5.01
N SER A 195 5.81 7.24 -5.03
CA SER A 195 6.58 6.00 -5.18
C SER A 195 7.94 6.12 -4.49
N PRO A 196 8.54 5.00 -4.04
CA PRO A 196 9.90 4.99 -3.51
C PRO A 196 10.92 5.38 -4.60
N SER A 197 11.88 6.24 -4.25
CA SER A 197 12.89 6.73 -5.19
C SER A 197 13.89 5.66 -5.63
N ASN A 198 14.05 4.60 -4.83
CA ASN A 198 15.07 3.58 -5.00
C ASN A 198 14.49 2.22 -5.46
N ILE A 199 13.35 2.25 -6.16
CA ILE A 199 12.70 1.05 -6.66
C ILE A 199 13.53 0.26 -7.69
N SER A 200 14.70 0.76 -8.13
CA SER A 200 15.59 0.04 -9.05
C SER A 200 16.72 -0.72 -8.35
N ASP A 201 16.83 -0.65 -7.02
CA ASP A 201 17.95 -1.22 -6.27
C ASP A 201 18.10 -2.73 -6.43
N LEU A 202 16.99 -3.48 -6.48
CA LEU A 202 17.05 -4.92 -6.72
C LEU A 202 17.62 -5.24 -8.11
N LYS A 203 17.18 -4.53 -9.15
CA LYS A 203 17.73 -4.70 -10.51
C LYS A 203 19.24 -4.44 -10.53
N HIS A 204 19.70 -3.39 -9.85
CA HIS A 204 21.13 -3.10 -9.74
C HIS A 204 21.89 -4.23 -9.01
N THR A 205 21.32 -4.75 -7.93
CA THR A 205 21.89 -5.88 -7.19
C THR A 205 22.00 -7.12 -8.07
N LEU A 206 20.94 -7.46 -8.82
CA LEU A 206 20.93 -8.62 -9.71
C LEU A 206 21.96 -8.49 -10.84
N ARG A 207 22.18 -7.29 -11.38
CA ARG A 207 23.27 -7.03 -12.34
C ARG A 207 24.65 -7.35 -11.76
N LEU A 208 24.89 -7.02 -10.49
CA LEU A 208 26.15 -7.34 -9.82
C LEU A 208 26.29 -8.84 -9.58
N VAL A 209 25.20 -9.53 -9.24
CA VAL A 209 25.20 -11.01 -9.11
C VAL A 209 25.53 -11.67 -10.45
N ARG A 210 24.95 -11.19 -11.56
CA ARG A 210 25.28 -11.66 -12.92
C ARG A 210 26.77 -11.54 -13.20
N LEU A 211 27.33 -10.35 -12.96
CA LEU A 211 28.76 -10.12 -13.12
C LEU A 211 29.56 -11.08 -12.24
N GLY A 212 29.19 -11.26 -10.98
CA GLY A 212 29.83 -12.23 -10.08
C GLY A 212 29.80 -13.67 -10.62
N ASN A 213 28.67 -14.09 -11.20
CA ASN A 213 28.53 -15.41 -11.80
C ASN A 213 29.47 -15.61 -13.00
N GLU A 214 29.71 -14.57 -13.82
CA GLU A 214 30.66 -14.63 -14.95
C GLU A 214 32.11 -14.86 -14.50
N TYR A 215 32.51 -14.33 -13.34
CA TYR A 215 33.88 -14.47 -12.81
C TYR A 215 34.05 -15.64 -11.84
N LYS A 216 32.99 -16.39 -11.55
CA LYS A 216 32.98 -17.46 -10.53
C LYS A 216 34.07 -18.52 -10.76
N GLU A 217 34.22 -19.01 -11.98
CA GLU A 217 35.24 -20.02 -12.32
C GLU A 217 36.66 -19.49 -12.17
N THR A 218 36.88 -18.21 -12.49
CA THR A 218 38.19 -17.56 -12.33
C THR A 218 38.53 -17.36 -10.85
N TYR A 219 37.54 -17.08 -10.01
CA TYR A 219 37.71 -16.98 -8.56
C TYR A 219 38.03 -18.35 -7.94
N ASN A 220 37.20 -19.36 -8.22
CA ASN A 220 37.37 -20.72 -7.67
C ASN A 220 38.72 -21.34 -8.05
N SER A 221 39.19 -21.10 -9.27
CA SER A 221 40.49 -21.61 -9.74
C SER A 221 41.71 -20.90 -9.13
N LYS A 222 41.54 -19.72 -8.54
CA LYS A 222 42.59 -19.03 -7.76
C LYS A 222 42.61 -19.50 -6.30
N GLU A 223 41.44 -19.65 -5.68
CA GLU A 223 41.32 -20.19 -4.31
C GLU A 223 41.84 -21.62 -4.18
N LEU A 224 41.63 -22.47 -5.20
CA LEU A 224 42.15 -23.86 -5.20
C LEU A 224 43.68 -23.95 -5.35
N ARG A 225 44.38 -22.83 -5.59
CA ARG A 225 45.86 -22.78 -5.73
C ARG A 225 46.55 -22.24 -4.47
N GLU A 226 45.80 -21.82 -3.47
CA GLU A 226 46.28 -21.45 -2.13
C GLU A 226 46.09 -22.62 -1.14
#